data_AF-A0A229S5W6-F1
#
_entry.id   AF-A0A229S5W6-F1
#
_cell.length_a   1.000
_cell.length_b   1.000
_cell.length_c   1.000
_cell.angle_alpha   90.00
_cell.angle_beta   90.00
_cell.angle_gamma   90.00
#
_symmetry.space_group_name_H-M   'P 1'
#
loop_
_entity.id
_entity.type
_entity.pdbx_description
1 polymer ?
#
loop_
_entity_poly.entity_id
_entity_poly.type
_entity_poly.pdbx_seq_one_letter_code
_entity_poly.pdbx_strand_id
1 'polypeptide(L)'
;MKIPLKIESERLEDYLVADTVIDHDHPLIRETADGLSPTGGTEVDVIRSMFHFVRDEIAHTVDAADPRITLMASEVLSERVGLCYAKAHLLAALLRSQGIPAGFCYQRIGVLHGLNGVYLAGLDRWIRLDPRGNKNGADAHFPFLQQNSPEDERLAWTLDPAKGEIDFPTVYSTPSSAVIETLSMATPGPAWYEGILPHSP
;
A
#
# COMPACT_ATOMS: atom_id res chain seq x y z
N MET A 1 16.59 -9.37 -13.73
CA MET A 1 16.18 -8.20 -14.54
C MET A 1 14.86 -7.73 -13.96
N LYS A 2 14.75 -6.47 -13.53
CA LYS A 2 13.51 -5.95 -12.93
C LYS A 2 12.42 -5.95 -14.01
N ILE A 3 11.25 -6.50 -13.69
CA ILE A 3 10.13 -6.51 -14.63
C ILE A 3 9.55 -5.08 -14.66
N PRO A 4 9.42 -4.45 -15.83
CA PRO A 4 8.80 -3.13 -15.92
C PRO A 4 7.38 -3.16 -15.36
N LEU A 5 6.99 -2.10 -14.66
CA LEU A 5 5.61 -1.94 -14.21
C LEU A 5 4.68 -1.83 -15.43
N LYS A 6 3.52 -2.46 -15.31
CA LYS A 6 2.43 -2.37 -16.28
C LYS A 6 1.27 -1.64 -15.62
N ILE A 7 0.92 -0.47 -16.10
CA ILE A 7 -0.28 0.22 -15.62
C ILE A 7 -1.54 -0.47 -16.18
N GLU A 8 -2.53 -0.65 -15.32
CA GLU A 8 -3.84 -1.19 -15.70
C GLU A 8 -4.61 -0.20 -16.57
N SER A 9 -4.57 1.09 -16.21
CA SER A 9 -5.17 2.17 -16.96
C SER A 9 -4.15 3.22 -17.36
N GLU A 10 -4.28 3.75 -18.57
CA GLU A 10 -3.49 4.89 -19.06
C GLU A 10 -4.03 6.24 -18.53
N ARG A 11 -5.16 6.21 -17.81
CA ARG A 11 -5.83 7.40 -17.26
C ARG A 11 -5.50 7.55 -15.78
N LEU A 12 -4.71 8.57 -15.44
CA LEU A 12 -4.31 8.82 -14.04
C LEU A 12 -5.50 9.04 -13.10
N GLU A 13 -6.61 9.57 -13.61
CA GLU A 13 -7.85 9.76 -12.86
C GLU A 13 -8.49 8.46 -12.35
N ASP A 14 -8.24 7.33 -13.00
CA ASP A 14 -8.75 6.03 -12.55
C ASP A 14 -8.06 5.60 -11.23
N TYR A 15 -6.87 6.12 -10.97
CA TYR A 15 -6.11 5.92 -9.73
C TYR A 15 -6.41 6.97 -8.65
N LEU A 16 -7.43 7.82 -8.86
CA LEU A 16 -7.95 8.80 -7.90
C LEU A 16 -9.37 8.48 -7.41
N VAL A 17 -9.99 7.43 -7.93
CA VAL A 17 -11.37 7.07 -7.62
C VAL A 17 -11.53 6.68 -6.15
N ALA A 18 -12.58 7.20 -5.52
CA ALA A 18 -13.05 6.75 -4.21
C ALA A 18 -14.01 5.56 -4.38
N ASP A 19 -13.97 4.62 -3.44
CA ASP A 19 -14.95 3.55 -3.34
C ASP A 19 -15.19 3.20 -1.85
N THR A 20 -15.86 2.09 -1.58
CA THR A 20 -16.17 1.67 -0.21
C THR A 20 -14.95 1.23 0.61
N VAL A 21 -13.86 0.82 -0.04
CA VAL A 21 -12.61 0.37 0.60
C VAL A 21 -11.60 1.52 0.65
N ILE A 22 -11.47 2.27 -0.45
CA ILE A 22 -10.62 3.45 -0.59
C ILE A 22 -11.49 4.70 -0.41
N ASP A 23 -12.04 4.81 0.79
CA ASP A 23 -13.01 5.83 1.18
C ASP A 23 -12.33 7.17 1.51
N HIS A 24 -11.52 7.67 0.56
CA HIS A 24 -10.68 8.85 0.77
C HIS A 24 -11.44 10.17 0.95
N ASP A 25 -12.75 10.17 0.64
CA ASP A 25 -13.66 11.26 0.96
C ASP A 25 -14.04 11.32 2.46
N HIS A 26 -13.73 10.27 3.24
CA HIS A 26 -14.03 10.20 4.66
C HIS A 26 -13.29 11.32 5.42
N PRO A 27 -13.97 12.08 6.31
CA PRO A 27 -13.36 13.22 7.01
C PRO A 27 -12.05 12.89 7.74
N LEU A 28 -12.01 11.74 8.44
CA LEU A 28 -10.80 11.28 9.13
C LEU A 28 -9.58 11.10 8.19
N ILE A 29 -9.81 10.64 6.96
CA ILE A 29 -8.74 10.48 5.95
C ILE A 29 -8.25 11.85 5.52
N ARG A 30 -9.17 12.76 5.14
CA ARG A 30 -8.83 14.12 4.70
C ARG A 30 -8.11 14.92 5.78
N GLU A 31 -8.62 14.91 7.00
CA GLU A 31 -8.01 15.60 8.14
C GLU A 31 -6.61 15.07 8.45
N THR A 32 -6.43 13.74 8.39
CA THR A 32 -5.11 13.13 8.61
C THR A 32 -4.16 13.46 7.47
N ALA A 33 -4.62 13.38 6.22
CA ALA A 33 -3.83 13.72 5.05
C ALA A 33 -3.35 15.18 5.08
N ASP A 34 -4.24 16.12 5.40
CA ASP A 34 -3.92 17.54 5.55
C ASP A 34 -2.90 17.77 6.68
N GLY A 35 -3.04 17.07 7.80
CA GLY A 35 -2.09 17.15 8.92
C GLY A 35 -0.72 16.54 8.64
N LEU A 36 -0.63 15.59 7.69
CA LEU A 36 0.62 14.96 7.28
C LEU A 36 1.34 15.74 6.16
N SER A 37 0.63 16.60 5.43
CA SER A 37 1.20 17.42 4.36
C SER A 37 2.08 18.54 4.94
N PRO A 38 3.41 18.50 4.75
CA PRO A 38 4.31 19.50 5.31
C PRO A 38 4.09 20.87 4.64
N THR A 39 3.97 21.92 5.44
CA THR A 39 3.84 23.29 4.94
C THR A 39 5.01 23.67 4.04
N GLY A 40 4.71 24.01 2.77
CA GLY A 40 5.72 24.38 1.78
C GLY A 40 6.55 23.21 1.24
N GLY A 41 6.16 21.97 1.52
CA GLY A 41 6.81 20.78 0.99
C GLY A 41 6.47 20.51 -0.47
N THR A 42 7.30 19.69 -1.11
CA THR A 42 7.07 19.19 -2.47
C THR A 42 6.09 18.01 -2.48
N GLU A 43 5.60 17.62 -3.66
CA GLU A 43 4.83 16.37 -3.87
C GLU A 43 5.55 15.17 -3.22
N VAL A 44 6.87 15.06 -3.42
CA VAL A 44 7.69 13.99 -2.85
C VAL A 44 7.70 14.04 -1.32
N ASP A 45 7.70 15.23 -0.72
CA ASP A 45 7.69 15.37 0.75
C ASP A 45 6.34 14.94 1.33
N VAL A 46 5.23 15.27 0.65
CA VAL A 46 3.88 14.80 1.01
C VAL A 46 3.81 13.28 0.95
N ILE A 47 4.22 12.67 -0.17
CA ILE A 47 4.19 11.22 -0.37
C ILE A 47 5.07 10.51 0.67
N ARG A 48 6.27 11.04 0.93
CA ARG A 48 7.19 10.49 1.93
C ARG A 48 6.61 10.55 3.33
N SER A 49 5.99 11.68 3.71
CA SER A 49 5.35 11.86 5.02
C SER A 49 4.24 10.83 5.24
N MET A 50 3.32 10.70 4.28
CA MET A 50 2.22 9.73 4.34
C MET A 50 2.70 8.29 4.35
N PHE A 51 3.70 7.97 3.52
CA PHE A 51 4.32 6.65 3.50
C PHE A 51 4.90 6.28 4.87
N HIS A 52 5.69 7.17 5.48
CA HIS A 52 6.27 6.92 6.81
C HIS A 52 5.19 6.81 7.88
N PHE A 53 4.16 7.67 7.85
CA PHE A 53 3.04 7.56 8.77
C PHE A 53 2.38 6.18 8.70
N VAL A 54 2.02 5.69 7.51
CA VAL A 54 1.38 4.38 7.39
C VAL A 54 2.36 3.26 7.76
N ARG A 55 3.63 3.35 7.37
CA ARG A 55 4.65 2.34 7.66
C ARG A 55 4.90 2.20 9.16
N ASP A 56 5.02 3.32 9.86
CA ASP A 56 5.57 3.38 11.21
C ASP A 56 4.49 3.51 12.30
N GLU A 57 3.37 4.20 12.01
CA GLU A 57 2.33 4.53 12.99
C GLU A 57 1.08 3.63 12.91
N ILE A 58 1.06 2.69 11.96
CA ILE A 58 -0.02 1.69 11.82
C ILE A 58 0.60 0.32 12.07
N ALA A 59 0.09 -0.43 13.04
CA ALA A 59 0.61 -1.74 13.36
C ALA A 59 0.30 -2.75 12.24
N HIS A 60 1.22 -3.69 11.99
CA HIS A 60 0.92 -4.86 11.17
C HIS A 60 0.22 -5.92 12.03
N THR A 61 -0.96 -6.41 11.60
CA THR A 61 -1.81 -7.34 12.37
C THR A 61 -1.02 -8.54 12.92
N VAL A 62 -0.21 -9.20 12.09
CA VAL A 62 0.59 -10.36 12.51
C VAL A 62 1.65 -9.97 13.54
N ASP A 63 2.29 -8.82 13.38
CA ASP A 63 3.40 -8.41 14.25
C ASP A 63 2.93 -7.97 15.63
N ALA A 64 1.70 -7.43 15.70
CA ALA A 64 1.05 -7.01 16.93
C ALA A 64 0.23 -8.13 17.59
N ALA A 65 0.08 -9.29 16.92
CA ALA A 65 -0.85 -10.35 17.30
C ALA A 65 -2.28 -9.82 17.55
N ASP A 66 -2.71 -8.88 16.71
CA ASP A 66 -3.99 -8.18 16.87
C ASP A 66 -5.14 -9.02 16.29
N PRO A 67 -6.23 -9.25 17.04
CA PRO A 67 -7.34 -10.09 16.56
C PRO A 67 -8.30 -9.36 15.62
N ARG A 68 -8.17 -8.04 15.46
CA ARG A 68 -9.04 -7.25 14.59
C ARG A 68 -8.74 -7.53 13.13
N ILE A 69 -9.81 -7.46 12.33
CA ILE A 69 -9.74 -7.41 10.87
C ILE A 69 -10.02 -5.96 10.51
N THR A 70 -9.26 -5.39 9.59
CA THR A 70 -9.51 -4.07 9.03
C THR A 70 -9.46 -4.16 7.51
N LEU A 71 -10.37 -3.44 6.85
CA LEU A 71 -10.49 -3.46 5.39
C LEU A 71 -10.50 -2.04 4.81
N MET A 72 -11.42 -1.19 5.27
CA MET A 72 -11.59 0.16 4.73
C MET A 72 -10.45 1.05 5.20
N ALA A 73 -10.04 2.02 4.38
CA ALA A 73 -8.93 2.91 4.73
C ALA A 73 -9.21 3.69 6.03
N SER A 74 -10.42 4.24 6.19
CA SER A 74 -10.83 4.92 7.42
C SER A 74 -10.83 4.01 8.65
N GLU A 75 -11.20 2.73 8.48
CA GLU A 75 -11.18 1.72 9.55
C GLU A 75 -9.73 1.41 9.98
N VAL A 76 -8.82 1.19 9.02
CA VAL A 76 -7.39 0.96 9.28
C VAL A 76 -6.79 2.14 10.05
N LEU A 77 -7.19 3.36 9.68
CA LEU A 77 -6.73 4.59 10.34
C LEU A 77 -7.28 4.73 11.76
N SER A 78 -8.56 4.41 11.97
CA SER A 78 -9.22 4.43 13.28
C SER A 78 -8.60 3.40 14.23
N GLU A 79 -8.48 2.16 13.77
CA GLU A 79 -8.03 1.03 14.59
C GLU A 79 -6.51 0.97 14.75
N ARG A 80 -5.77 1.70 13.91
CA ARG A 80 -4.29 1.78 13.86
C ARG A 80 -3.63 0.42 13.65
N VAL A 81 -4.29 -0.48 12.93
CA VAL A 81 -3.78 -1.81 12.63
C VAL A 81 -4.32 -2.33 11.29
N GLY A 82 -3.52 -3.13 10.59
CA GLY A 82 -3.98 -3.86 9.42
C GLY A 82 -2.91 -4.78 8.84
N LEU A 83 -3.33 -5.73 7.99
CA LEU A 83 -2.40 -6.48 7.14
C LEU A 83 -1.79 -5.56 6.08
N CYS A 84 -0.76 -6.03 5.38
CA CYS A 84 -0.12 -5.28 4.30
C CYS A 84 -1.11 -4.72 3.27
N TYR A 85 -2.18 -5.46 2.93
CA TYR A 85 -3.24 -4.96 2.04
C TYR A 85 -3.99 -3.77 2.62
N ALA A 86 -4.47 -3.89 3.86
CA ALA A 86 -5.26 -2.85 4.51
C ALA A 86 -4.41 -1.58 4.75
N LYS A 87 -3.12 -1.76 5.07
CA LYS A 87 -2.16 -0.66 5.11
C LYS A 87 -1.95 -0.01 3.74
N ALA A 88 -1.90 -0.81 2.66
CA ALA A 88 -1.87 -0.28 1.29
C ALA A 88 -3.16 0.45 0.90
N HIS A 89 -4.33 0.02 1.41
CA HIS A 89 -5.60 0.73 1.25
C HIS A 89 -5.53 2.11 1.90
N LEU A 90 -5.03 2.19 3.14
CA LEU A 90 -4.86 3.45 3.85
C LEU A 90 -3.86 4.39 3.14
N LEU A 91 -2.71 3.89 2.69
CA LEU A 91 -1.75 4.71 1.96
C LEU A 91 -2.36 5.27 0.67
N ALA A 92 -3.06 4.43 -0.10
CA ALA A 92 -3.76 4.87 -1.30
C ALA A 92 -4.81 5.95 -0.98
N ALA A 93 -5.62 5.77 0.06
CA ALA A 93 -6.64 6.75 0.42
C ALA A 93 -6.05 8.11 0.84
N LEU A 94 -5.01 8.11 1.68
CA LEU A 94 -4.32 9.34 2.06
C LEU A 94 -3.76 10.09 0.85
N LEU A 95 -3.08 9.38 -0.06
CA LEU A 95 -2.50 9.96 -1.28
C LEU A 95 -3.57 10.48 -2.25
N ARG A 96 -4.61 9.68 -2.52
CA ARG A 96 -5.71 10.06 -3.42
C ARG A 96 -6.48 11.27 -2.90
N SER A 97 -6.63 11.41 -1.59
CA SER A 97 -7.26 12.59 -0.97
C SER A 97 -6.52 13.91 -1.27
N GLN A 98 -5.21 13.84 -1.52
CA GLN A 98 -4.36 14.96 -1.92
C GLN A 98 -4.20 15.07 -3.46
N GLY A 99 -4.97 14.29 -4.23
CA GLY A 99 -4.91 14.29 -5.69
C GLY A 99 -3.71 13.56 -6.28
N ILE A 100 -3.04 12.70 -5.51
CA ILE A 100 -1.87 11.94 -5.96
C ILE A 100 -2.34 10.56 -6.47
N PRO A 101 -2.15 10.24 -7.77
CA PRO A 101 -2.55 8.94 -8.32
C PRO A 101 -1.81 7.81 -7.61
N ALA A 102 -2.57 6.90 -6.99
CA ALA A 102 -2.02 5.77 -6.25
C ALA A 102 -2.80 4.51 -6.57
N GLY A 103 -2.12 3.47 -7.05
CA GLY A 103 -2.67 2.15 -7.30
C GLY A 103 -2.14 1.09 -6.34
N PHE A 104 -2.48 -0.16 -6.64
CA PHE A 104 -2.09 -1.33 -5.86
C PHE A 104 -1.13 -2.20 -6.67
N CYS A 105 -0.10 -2.69 -6.00
CA CYS A 105 0.87 -3.63 -6.55
C CYS A 105 0.92 -4.85 -5.62
N TYR A 106 1.37 -5.98 -6.15
CA TYR A 106 1.38 -7.22 -5.39
C TYR A 106 2.62 -8.06 -5.62
N GLN A 107 3.00 -8.80 -4.58
CA GLN A 107 4.00 -9.87 -4.63
C GLN A 107 3.40 -11.14 -4.04
N ARG A 108 3.87 -12.33 -4.43
CA ARG A 108 3.56 -13.57 -3.71
C ARG A 108 4.81 -14.03 -2.96
N ILE A 109 4.74 -13.99 -1.63
CA ILE A 109 5.79 -14.39 -0.69
C ILE A 109 5.15 -15.32 0.33
N GLY A 110 5.04 -16.61 -0.03
CA GLY A 110 4.17 -17.58 0.65
C GLY A 110 2.68 -17.30 0.39
N VAL A 111 2.20 -16.13 0.78
CA VAL A 111 0.86 -15.56 0.51
C VAL A 111 0.99 -14.30 -0.35
N LEU A 112 -0.13 -13.72 -0.78
CA LEU A 112 -0.14 -12.43 -1.46
C LEU A 112 0.36 -11.34 -0.49
N HIS A 113 1.11 -10.38 -0.97
CA HIS A 113 1.61 -9.23 -0.24
C HIS A 113 1.19 -7.97 -0.99
N GLY A 114 0.53 -7.05 -0.30
CA GLY A 114 0.02 -5.80 -0.88
C GLY A 114 0.96 -4.62 -0.63
N LEU A 115 1.14 -3.80 -1.66
CA LEU A 115 1.88 -2.55 -1.63
C LEU A 115 1.27 -1.57 -2.64
N ASN A 116 1.86 -0.39 -2.84
CA ASN A 116 1.31 0.63 -3.72
C ASN A 116 2.24 0.95 -4.89
N GLY A 117 1.64 1.25 -6.04
CA GLY A 117 2.28 2.06 -7.08
C GLY A 117 1.80 3.50 -6.92
N VAL A 118 2.71 4.48 -6.97
CA VAL A 118 2.37 5.90 -6.82
C VAL A 118 2.98 6.69 -7.96
N TYR A 119 2.18 7.53 -8.60
CA TYR A 119 2.64 8.39 -9.68
C TYR A 119 3.33 9.63 -9.12
N LEU A 120 4.54 9.91 -9.59
CA LEU A 120 5.26 11.15 -9.32
C LEU A 120 5.15 12.07 -10.53
N ALA A 121 4.30 13.09 -10.46
CA ALA A 121 4.11 14.01 -11.57
C ALA A 121 5.41 14.75 -11.92
N GLY A 122 6.22 15.11 -10.91
CA GLY A 122 7.49 15.80 -11.14
C GLY A 122 8.56 14.98 -11.88
N LEU A 123 8.42 13.66 -11.93
CA LEU A 123 9.35 12.74 -12.62
C LEU A 123 8.69 11.96 -13.76
N ASP A 124 7.40 12.19 -14.01
CA ASP A 124 6.60 11.51 -15.03
C ASP A 124 6.73 9.97 -14.98
N ARG A 125 6.67 9.41 -13.77
CA ARG A 125 6.86 7.96 -13.56
C ARG A 125 6.14 7.41 -12.34
N TRP A 126 5.91 6.11 -12.37
CA TRP A 126 5.45 5.34 -11.22
C TRP A 126 6.62 4.94 -10.32
N ILE A 127 6.40 4.94 -9.01
CA ILE A 127 7.29 4.32 -8.04
C ILE A 127 6.51 3.34 -7.18
N ARG A 128 7.19 2.34 -6.61
CA ARG A 128 6.56 1.45 -5.62
C ARG A 128 6.91 1.85 -4.21
N LEU A 129 5.90 1.81 -3.34
CA LEU A 129 6.00 2.05 -1.91
C LEU A 129 5.38 0.87 -1.16
N ASP A 130 6.09 0.34 -0.16
CA ASP A 130 5.64 -0.80 0.64
C ASP A 130 5.35 -0.38 2.09
N PRO A 131 4.10 -0.06 2.45
CA PRO A 131 3.77 0.48 3.75
C PRO A 131 3.75 -0.56 4.88
N ARG A 132 4.17 -1.82 4.66
CA ARG A 132 3.99 -2.92 5.63
C ARG A 132 4.62 -2.69 7.01
N GLY A 133 5.75 -1.99 7.08
CA GLY A 133 6.52 -1.82 8.32
C GLY A 133 7.79 -2.67 8.38
N ASN A 134 8.66 -2.38 9.36
CA ASN A 134 10.03 -2.92 9.42
C ASN A 134 10.25 -3.84 10.63
N LYS A 135 9.42 -4.86 10.75
CA LYS A 135 9.55 -5.92 11.77
C LYS A 135 9.67 -7.30 11.13
N ASN A 136 10.19 -8.26 11.89
CA ASN A 136 10.28 -9.67 11.49
C ASN A 136 11.08 -9.92 10.20
N GLY A 137 12.12 -9.11 9.95
CA GLY A 137 12.97 -9.21 8.76
C GLY A 137 12.55 -8.33 7.59
N ALA A 138 11.40 -7.64 7.68
CA ALA A 138 11.00 -6.63 6.71
C ALA A 138 11.86 -5.36 6.82
N ASP A 139 12.23 -4.76 5.70
CA ASP A 139 13.07 -3.55 5.65
C ASP A 139 12.65 -2.58 4.53
N ALA A 140 11.41 -2.08 4.59
CA ALA A 140 10.88 -1.13 3.61
C ALA A 140 11.34 0.30 3.88
N HIS A 141 11.74 1.00 2.82
CA HIS A 141 12.19 2.40 2.86
C HIS A 141 11.60 3.22 1.72
N PHE A 142 11.56 4.54 1.91
CA PHE A 142 11.27 5.43 0.81
C PHE A 142 12.40 5.35 -0.22
N PRO A 143 12.11 5.19 -1.52
CA PRO A 143 13.13 5.03 -2.54
C PRO A 143 13.96 6.31 -2.72
N PHE A 144 15.23 6.17 -3.10
CA PHE A 144 16.01 7.32 -3.52
C PHE A 144 15.58 7.75 -4.92
N LEU A 145 15.12 9.00 -5.03
CA LEU A 145 14.64 9.55 -6.29
C LEU A 145 15.76 10.31 -6.98
N GLN A 146 16.17 9.82 -8.15
CA GLN A 146 17.10 10.49 -9.05
C GLN A 146 16.49 10.53 -10.46
N GLN A 147 16.67 11.67 -11.13
CA GLN A 147 16.00 11.97 -12.41
C GLN A 147 16.44 11.05 -13.56
N ASN A 148 17.70 10.61 -13.55
CA ASN A 148 18.30 9.82 -14.63
C ASN A 148 18.82 8.45 -14.16
N SER A 149 18.28 7.92 -13.06
CA SER A 149 18.68 6.62 -12.54
C SER A 149 17.50 5.65 -12.53
N PRO A 150 17.77 4.33 -12.72
CA PRO A 150 16.78 3.30 -12.47
C PRO A 150 16.15 3.47 -11.09
N GLU A 151 14.89 3.07 -10.97
CA GLU A 151 14.18 3.10 -9.69
C GLU A 151 14.91 2.28 -8.62
N ASP A 152 15.37 2.96 -7.57
CA ASP A 152 15.90 2.34 -6.35
C ASP A 152 14.75 1.95 -5.42
N GLU A 153 13.96 0.97 -5.85
CA GLU A 153 12.88 0.41 -5.02
C GLU A 153 13.46 -0.23 -3.75
N ARG A 154 12.85 0.09 -2.60
CA ARG A 154 13.24 -0.41 -1.28
C ARG A 154 12.04 -1.01 -0.57
N LEU A 155 11.61 -2.16 -1.09
CA LEU A 155 10.43 -2.89 -0.61
C LEU A 155 10.74 -3.70 0.65
N ALA A 156 9.71 -4.16 1.35
CA ALA A 156 9.89 -4.89 2.60
C ALA A 156 10.72 -6.18 2.44
N TRP A 157 10.63 -6.82 1.28
CA TRP A 157 11.19 -8.14 1.04
C TRP A 157 11.95 -8.22 -0.29
N THR A 158 13.08 -8.93 -0.26
CA THR A 158 13.77 -9.38 -1.47
C THR A 158 13.18 -10.70 -1.91
N LEU A 159 12.69 -10.77 -3.14
CA LEU A 159 12.08 -11.98 -3.68
C LEU A 159 13.12 -13.07 -3.99
N ASP A 160 12.78 -14.31 -3.68
CA ASP A 160 13.53 -15.53 -3.99
C ASP A 160 12.74 -16.41 -4.99
N PRO A 161 13.07 -16.33 -6.30
CA PRO A 161 12.41 -17.15 -7.32
C PRO A 161 12.57 -18.66 -7.08
N ALA A 162 13.60 -19.12 -6.37
CA ALA A 162 13.79 -20.54 -6.07
C ALA A 162 12.74 -21.07 -5.08
N LYS A 163 12.11 -20.18 -4.29
CA LYS A 163 10.95 -20.48 -3.44
C LYS A 163 9.61 -20.27 -4.15
N GLY A 164 9.67 -19.99 -5.46
CA GLY A 164 8.49 -19.69 -6.26
C GLY A 164 7.85 -18.35 -5.93
N GLU A 165 8.59 -17.40 -5.34
CA GLU A 165 8.11 -16.05 -5.07
C GLU A 165 7.98 -15.25 -6.37
N ILE A 166 6.93 -14.44 -6.48
CA ILE A 166 6.55 -13.76 -7.72
C ILE A 166 6.35 -12.28 -7.48
N ASP A 167 6.84 -11.46 -8.40
CA ASP A 167 6.46 -10.06 -8.52
C ASP A 167 5.37 -9.93 -9.59
N PHE A 168 4.21 -9.38 -9.23
CA PHE A 168 3.17 -9.07 -10.21
C PHE A 168 3.42 -7.66 -10.74
N PRO A 169 3.65 -7.48 -12.05
CA PRO A 169 4.11 -6.19 -12.58
C PRO A 169 3.01 -5.12 -12.65
N THR A 170 1.75 -5.51 -12.42
CA THR A 170 0.61 -4.63 -12.68
C THR A 170 0.40 -3.62 -11.54
N VAL A 171 0.17 -2.35 -11.90
CA VAL A 171 -0.36 -1.31 -11.02
C VAL A 171 -1.87 -1.23 -11.23
N TYR A 172 -2.62 -1.84 -10.32
CA TYR A 172 -4.08 -1.92 -10.37
C TYR A 172 -4.72 -0.63 -9.85
N SER A 173 -5.81 -0.21 -10.47
CA SER A 173 -6.58 0.99 -10.06
C SER A 173 -7.45 0.73 -8.83
N THR A 174 -7.88 -0.51 -8.61
CA THR A 174 -8.65 -0.95 -7.44
C THR A 174 -7.94 -2.07 -6.67
N PRO A 175 -8.25 -2.29 -5.38
CA PRO A 175 -7.71 -3.43 -4.65
C PRO A 175 -8.15 -4.76 -5.28
N SER A 176 -7.34 -5.80 -5.09
CA SER A 176 -7.67 -7.17 -5.47
C SER A 176 -9.01 -7.61 -4.87
N SER A 177 -9.89 -8.16 -5.72
CA SER A 177 -11.16 -8.73 -5.29
C SER A 177 -10.97 -9.90 -4.31
N ALA A 178 -9.96 -10.74 -4.54
CA ALA A 178 -9.62 -11.85 -3.64
C ALA A 178 -9.25 -11.34 -2.24
N VAL A 179 -8.51 -10.23 -2.15
CA VAL A 179 -8.21 -9.59 -0.86
C VAL A 179 -9.49 -9.09 -0.18
N ILE A 180 -10.33 -8.36 -0.91
CA ILE A 180 -11.58 -7.80 -0.36
C ILE A 180 -12.49 -8.93 0.14
N GLU A 181 -12.67 -9.99 -0.65
CA GLU A 181 -13.48 -11.16 -0.30
C GLU A 181 -12.93 -11.86 0.95
N THR A 182 -11.63 -12.17 0.99
CA THR A 182 -11.00 -12.82 2.15
C THR A 182 -11.20 -12.00 3.42
N LEU A 183 -10.93 -10.69 3.39
CA LEU A 183 -11.04 -9.83 4.57
C LEU A 183 -12.50 -9.65 5.01
N SER A 184 -13.44 -9.56 4.06
CA SER A 184 -14.87 -9.37 4.36
C SER A 184 -15.51 -10.62 4.96
N MET A 185 -15.02 -11.82 4.60
CA MET A 185 -15.54 -13.10 5.09
C MET A 185 -14.82 -13.63 6.32
N ALA A 186 -13.68 -13.05 6.69
CA ALA A 186 -12.91 -13.46 7.85
C ALA A 186 -13.67 -13.19 9.15
N THR A 187 -13.43 -14.03 10.16
CA THR A 187 -14.01 -13.87 11.50
C THR A 187 -12.93 -13.38 12.46
N PRO A 188 -13.12 -12.27 13.19
CA PRO A 188 -12.12 -11.75 14.13
C PRO A 188 -11.74 -12.80 15.19
N GLY A 189 -10.47 -12.84 15.54
CA GLY A 189 -9.93 -13.79 16.51
C GLY A 189 -8.41 -13.90 16.44
N PRO A 190 -7.77 -14.55 17.43
CA PRO A 190 -6.33 -14.79 17.38
C PRO A 190 -5.97 -15.54 16.09
N ALA A 191 -4.96 -15.04 15.37
CA ALA A 191 -4.45 -15.68 14.16
C ALA A 191 -5.51 -15.98 13.07
N TRP A 192 -6.57 -15.16 12.99
CA TRP A 192 -7.66 -15.34 12.02
C TRP A 192 -7.21 -15.45 10.56
N TYR A 193 -6.03 -14.92 10.25
CA TYR A 193 -5.42 -14.90 8.92
C TYR A 193 -4.78 -16.25 8.51
N GLU A 194 -4.61 -17.21 9.41
CA GLU A 194 -3.93 -18.47 9.06
C GLU A 194 -4.75 -19.32 8.09
N GLY A 195 -4.14 -19.66 6.95
CA GLY A 195 -4.72 -20.58 5.97
C GLY A 195 -5.80 -20.01 5.04
N ILE A 196 -6.14 -18.72 5.15
CA ILE A 196 -7.21 -18.10 4.35
C ILE A 196 -6.73 -16.98 3.40
N LEU A 197 -5.47 -16.55 3.52
CA LEU A 197 -4.95 -15.44 2.72
C LEU A 197 -4.80 -15.82 1.25
N PRO A 198 -5.13 -14.91 0.31
CA PRO A 198 -5.01 -15.18 -1.11
C PRO A 198 -3.54 -15.33 -1.50
N HIS A 199 -3.30 -15.95 -2.66
CA HIS A 199 -1.95 -16.11 -3.24
C HIS A 199 -1.76 -15.29 -4.52
N SER A 200 -2.84 -14.84 -5.16
CA SER A 200 -2.80 -14.01 -6.36
C SER A 200 -3.76 -12.83 -6.23
N PRO A 201 -3.47 -11.70 -6.91
CA PRO A 201 -4.42 -10.59 -7.05
C PRO A 201 -5.74 -11.02 -7.69
#